data_AF-A0A7S1MD98-F1
#
_entry.id   AF-A0A7S1MD98-F1
#
_cell.length_a   1.000
_cell.length_b   1.000
_cell.length_c   1.000
_cell.angle_alpha   90.00
_cell.angle_beta   90.00
_cell.angle_gamma   90.00
#
_symmetry.space_group_name_H-M   'P 1'
#
loop_
_entity.id
_entity.type
_entity.pdbx_description
1 polymer ?
#
loop_
_entity_poly.entity_id
_entity_poly.type
_entity_poly.pdbx_seq_one_letter_code
_entity_poly.pdbx_strand_id
1 'polypeptide(L)'
;WEVDVPKKANSFCARCAGGIGTAELRFQWCPSAGGDKPYLHVLCAVKAGAKQYARLSKASLRKSTGLTGAQRETLASLLAAPGEAAVAALLRAAGGSQAAGQKAPPAPTAKRAGSATAGEPPAKRARTSSGPVAAKAGARVAAKAKAKARGTAAARGEATPKAKAKARAQAKSGISAAAPALGTASPKGKAAISAKDLAKFEALKQTFSSWSGEKLKALLKANDQSRSGNKAVLVAKCADGAAFGKLPRCPKCFGGKIKFRLPGADGSLLSLFRLMGGAYGQDKEDDQGEEKLKERKRFYCTGFFDDDEKQECNWQADSVKREAWVST
;
A
#
# COMPACT_ATOMS: atom_id res chain seq x y z
N TRP A 1 2.96 -25.08 -12.47
CA TRP A 1 1.53 -24.89 -12.21
C TRP A 1 1.13 -23.49 -12.60
N GLU A 2 0.28 -23.34 -13.60
CA GLU A 2 -0.40 -22.06 -13.88
C GLU A 2 -1.86 -22.15 -13.39
N VAL A 3 -2.44 -21.03 -12.96
CA VAL A 3 -3.86 -20.95 -12.57
C VAL A 3 -4.64 -20.35 -13.73
N ASP A 4 -5.70 -21.04 -14.12
CA ASP A 4 -6.52 -20.72 -15.29
C ASP A 4 -8.01 -20.74 -14.88
N VAL A 5 -8.86 -19.98 -15.56
CA VAL A 5 -10.30 -19.91 -15.34
C VAL A 5 -11.01 -20.32 -16.65
N PRO A 6 -11.74 -21.44 -16.67
CA PRO A 6 -12.33 -21.94 -17.91
C PRO A 6 -13.47 -21.04 -18.38
N LYS A 7 -13.35 -20.50 -19.61
CA LYS A 7 -14.38 -19.65 -20.24
C LYS A 7 -15.68 -20.40 -20.61
N LYS A 8 -15.69 -21.73 -20.50
CA LYS A 8 -16.82 -22.64 -20.76
C LYS A 8 -16.75 -23.83 -19.80
N ALA A 9 -17.90 -24.31 -19.29
CA ALA A 9 -17.97 -25.37 -18.27
C ALA A 9 -17.61 -26.78 -18.76
N ASN A 10 -17.33 -26.96 -20.06
CA ASN A 10 -17.10 -28.25 -20.71
C ASN A 10 -15.67 -28.80 -20.50
N SER A 11 -15.00 -28.45 -19.39
CA SER A 11 -13.66 -28.93 -19.04
C SER A 11 -13.76 -30.05 -18.00
N PHE A 12 -12.87 -31.04 -18.03
CA PHE A 12 -12.87 -32.16 -17.09
C PHE A 12 -11.57 -32.24 -16.30
N CYS A 13 -11.63 -32.77 -15.08
CA CYS A 13 -10.47 -32.93 -14.21
C CYS A 13 -9.70 -34.22 -14.52
N ALA A 14 -8.43 -34.09 -14.91
CA ALA A 14 -7.55 -35.21 -15.30
C ALA A 14 -7.29 -36.29 -14.22
N ARG A 15 -7.78 -36.13 -12.98
CA ARG A 15 -7.62 -37.11 -11.89
C ARG A 15 -8.92 -37.75 -11.41
N CYS A 16 -10.08 -37.12 -11.63
CA CYS A 16 -11.38 -37.66 -11.18
C CYS A 16 -12.46 -37.69 -12.26
N ALA A 17 -12.14 -37.30 -13.50
CA ALA A 17 -13.06 -37.14 -14.64
C ALA A 17 -14.27 -36.19 -14.41
N GLY A 18 -14.45 -35.63 -13.21
CA GLY A 18 -15.52 -34.66 -12.92
C GLY A 18 -15.39 -33.39 -13.76
N GLY A 19 -16.53 -32.87 -14.23
CA GLY A 19 -16.62 -31.59 -14.91
C GLY A 19 -16.20 -30.44 -14.00
N ILE A 20 -15.57 -29.41 -14.58
CA ILE A 20 -15.04 -28.23 -13.90
C ILE A 20 -15.87 -27.01 -14.29
N GLY A 21 -16.54 -26.41 -13.30
CA GLY A 21 -17.37 -25.21 -13.49
C GLY A 21 -16.57 -23.96 -13.83
N THR A 22 -17.22 -22.98 -14.46
CA THR A 22 -16.61 -21.66 -14.80
C THR A 22 -16.19 -20.85 -13.56
N ALA A 23 -16.75 -21.17 -12.39
CA ALA A 23 -16.38 -20.58 -11.10
C ALA A 23 -15.20 -21.30 -10.40
N GLU A 24 -14.85 -22.51 -10.82
CA GLU A 24 -13.86 -23.35 -10.14
C GLU A 24 -12.42 -23.05 -10.57
N LEU A 25 -11.47 -23.28 -9.66
CA LEU A 25 -10.04 -23.09 -9.93
C LEU A 25 -9.44 -24.35 -10.55
N ARG A 26 -8.89 -24.23 -11.77
CA ARG A 26 -8.09 -25.27 -12.42
C ARG A 26 -6.61 -24.90 -12.40
N PHE A 27 -5.78 -25.89 -12.07
CA PHE A 27 -4.33 -25.82 -12.20
C PHE A 27 -3.89 -26.57 -13.46
N GLN A 28 -3.07 -25.91 -14.28
CA GLN A 28 -2.44 -26.52 -15.45
C GLN A 28 -1.09 -27.12 -15.05
N TRP A 29 -0.89 -28.41 -15.36
CA TRP A 29 0.39 -29.09 -15.15
C TRP A 29 1.53 -28.40 -15.92
N CYS A 30 2.75 -28.53 -15.43
CA CYS A 30 3.92 -28.03 -16.17
C CYS A 30 4.11 -28.88 -17.44
N PRO A 31 4.34 -28.28 -18.62
CA PRO A 31 4.49 -29.05 -19.84
C PRO A 31 5.82 -29.83 -19.84
N SER A 32 5.72 -31.16 -19.75
CA SER A 32 6.63 -32.04 -20.50
C SER A 32 6.38 -31.81 -21.99
N ALA A 33 7.42 -31.84 -22.82
CA ALA A 33 7.31 -31.43 -24.21
C ALA A 33 6.41 -32.37 -25.03
N GLY A 34 5.36 -31.80 -25.65
CA GLY A 34 4.48 -32.50 -26.61
C GLY A 34 3.18 -33.07 -26.01
N GLY A 35 2.10 -32.28 -26.01
CA GLY A 35 0.75 -32.76 -25.70
C GLY A 35 -0.24 -31.67 -25.31
N ASP A 36 -1.54 -31.95 -25.46
CA ASP A 36 -2.62 -31.13 -24.90
C ASP A 36 -2.50 -31.09 -23.37
N LYS A 37 -2.43 -29.88 -22.82
CA LYS A 37 -2.06 -29.68 -21.41
C LYS A 37 -3.19 -30.13 -20.46
N PRO A 38 -2.98 -31.15 -19.60
CA PRO A 38 -4.02 -31.62 -18.69
C PRO A 38 -4.30 -30.61 -17.57
N TYR A 39 -5.59 -30.47 -17.23
CA TYR A 39 -6.06 -29.60 -16.15
C TYR A 39 -6.47 -30.42 -14.92
N LEU A 40 -6.10 -29.93 -13.74
CA LEU A 40 -6.42 -30.52 -12.45
C LEU A 40 -7.28 -29.55 -11.64
N HIS A 41 -8.45 -29.98 -11.19
CA HIS A 41 -9.30 -29.18 -10.29
C HIS A 41 -8.55 -28.97 -8.95
N VAL A 42 -8.61 -27.76 -8.37
CA VAL A 42 -7.97 -27.40 -7.09
C VAL A 42 -8.16 -28.45 -5.99
N LEU A 43 -9.37 -28.98 -5.80
CA LEU A 43 -9.65 -30.05 -4.85
C LEU A 43 -8.83 -31.32 -5.10
N CYS A 44 -8.63 -31.70 -6.36
CA CYS A 44 -7.87 -32.89 -6.74
C CYS A 44 -6.35 -32.70 -6.65
N ALA A 45 -5.88 -31.44 -6.71
CA ALA A 45 -4.49 -31.07 -6.48
C ALA A 45 -4.16 -31.04 -4.98
N VAL A 46 -5.01 -30.47 -4.13
CA VAL A 46 -4.78 -30.50 -2.67
C VAL A 46 -4.93 -31.93 -2.12
N LYS A 47 -5.91 -32.70 -2.61
CA LYS A 47 -6.02 -34.16 -2.35
C LYS A 47 -4.91 -35.01 -3.01
N ALA A 48 -3.90 -34.43 -3.67
CA ALA A 48 -2.86 -35.22 -4.34
C ALA A 48 -1.83 -35.81 -3.37
N GLY A 49 -1.48 -35.08 -2.30
CA GLY A 49 -0.72 -35.58 -1.13
C GLY A 49 0.70 -36.14 -1.36
N ALA A 50 1.13 -36.32 -2.61
CA ALA A 50 2.25 -37.19 -2.96
C ALA A 50 3.49 -36.46 -3.49
N LYS A 51 4.41 -36.15 -2.56
CA LYS A 51 5.88 -36.07 -2.69
C LYS A 51 6.57 -35.13 -3.71
N GLN A 52 6.02 -34.79 -4.89
CA GLN A 52 6.69 -33.89 -5.84
C GLN A 52 5.74 -32.91 -6.56
N TYR A 53 5.50 -31.76 -5.93
CA TYR A 53 4.85 -30.62 -6.58
C TYR A 53 5.57 -29.31 -6.25
N ALA A 54 5.86 -28.51 -7.26
CA ALA A 54 6.49 -27.20 -7.09
C ALA A 54 5.58 -26.26 -6.27
N ARG A 55 6.14 -25.66 -5.21
CA ARG A 55 5.42 -24.80 -4.27
C ARG A 55 4.87 -23.56 -4.97
N LEU A 56 3.54 -23.51 -5.13
CA LEU A 56 2.85 -22.30 -5.59
C LEU A 56 3.16 -21.14 -4.65
N SER A 57 3.51 -20.00 -5.23
CA SER A 57 3.93 -18.81 -4.51
C SER A 57 3.07 -17.62 -4.91
N LYS A 58 2.91 -16.64 -4.01
CA LYS A 58 2.15 -15.41 -4.32
C LYS A 58 2.74 -14.61 -5.50
N ALA A 59 4.01 -14.86 -5.84
CA ALA A 59 4.69 -14.28 -7.00
C ALA A 59 4.43 -15.04 -8.33
N SER A 60 4.17 -16.35 -8.30
CA SER A 60 3.81 -17.12 -9.51
C SER A 60 2.34 -16.91 -9.93
N LEU A 61 1.50 -16.37 -9.03
CA LEU A 61 0.16 -15.89 -9.34
C LEU A 61 0.19 -14.52 -10.05
N ARG A 62 0.27 -14.53 -11.38
CA ARG A 62 0.27 -13.29 -12.19
C ARG A 62 -1.02 -12.49 -11.97
N LYS A 63 -0.92 -11.16 -11.86
CA LYS A 63 -2.10 -10.25 -11.75
C LYS A 63 -3.06 -10.33 -12.94
N SER A 64 -2.60 -10.80 -14.10
CA SER A 64 -3.37 -10.92 -15.34
C SER A 64 -4.22 -12.19 -15.44
N THR A 65 -4.28 -13.04 -14.40
CA THR A 65 -4.99 -14.33 -14.40
C THR A 65 -6.52 -14.27 -14.50
N GLY A 66 -7.13 -13.09 -14.56
CA GLY A 66 -8.59 -12.93 -14.71
C GLY A 66 -9.43 -13.36 -13.50
N LEU A 67 -8.81 -13.86 -12.44
CA LEU A 67 -9.47 -14.36 -11.23
C LEU A 67 -10.39 -13.30 -10.59
N THR A 68 -11.61 -13.71 -10.24
CA THR A 68 -12.58 -12.88 -9.51
C THR A 68 -12.11 -12.57 -8.07
N GLY A 69 -12.79 -11.65 -7.38
CA GLY A 69 -12.48 -11.32 -5.98
C GLY A 69 -12.45 -12.54 -5.07
N ALA A 70 -13.56 -13.28 -5.02
CA ALA A 70 -13.71 -14.50 -4.22
C ALA A 70 -12.69 -15.58 -4.59
N GLN A 71 -12.42 -15.81 -5.89
CA GLN A 71 -11.40 -16.78 -6.33
C GLN A 71 -9.99 -16.44 -5.81
N ARG A 72 -9.61 -15.16 -5.78
CA ARG A 72 -8.33 -14.72 -5.21
C ARG A 72 -8.27 -14.89 -3.70
N GLU A 73 -9.39 -14.70 -3.00
CA GLU A 73 -9.51 -14.89 -1.55
C GLU A 73 -9.43 -16.38 -1.16
N THR A 74 -10.19 -17.25 -1.83
CA THR A 74 -10.09 -18.71 -1.67
C THR A 74 -8.67 -19.21 -1.89
N LEU A 75 -8.01 -18.74 -2.95
CA LEU A 75 -6.63 -19.11 -3.27
C LEU A 75 -5.61 -18.56 -2.25
N ALA A 76 -5.85 -17.37 -1.68
CA ALA A 76 -5.01 -16.81 -0.63
C ALA A 76 -5.13 -17.62 0.68
N SER A 77 -6.36 -17.99 1.08
CA SER A 77 -6.61 -18.83 2.26
C SER A 77 -6.00 -20.22 2.12
N LEU A 78 -6.04 -20.81 0.92
CA LEU A 78 -5.39 -22.10 0.63
C LEU A 78 -3.85 -22.04 0.68
N LEU A 79 -3.24 -20.90 0.35
CA LEU A 79 -1.79 -20.70 0.46
C LEU A 79 -1.33 -20.30 1.88
N ALA A 80 -2.26 -19.86 2.74
CA ALA A 80 -2.00 -19.47 4.12
C ALA A 80 -2.21 -20.62 5.12
N ALA A 81 -3.11 -21.55 4.83
CA ALA A 81 -3.43 -22.67 5.72
C ALA A 81 -2.37 -23.80 5.64
N PRO A 82 -2.01 -24.46 6.76
CA PRO A 82 -1.27 -25.73 6.72
C PRO A 82 -2.10 -26.81 5.99
N GLY A 83 -1.43 -27.81 5.41
CA GLY A 83 -1.98 -28.66 4.35
C GLY A 83 -3.36 -29.28 4.62
N GLU A 84 -3.59 -29.79 5.84
CA GLU A 84 -4.88 -30.40 6.21
C GLU A 84 -5.98 -29.35 6.42
N ALA A 85 -5.65 -28.20 7.03
CA ALA A 85 -6.57 -27.08 7.19
C ALA A 85 -6.96 -26.46 5.84
N ALA A 86 -6.07 -26.51 4.83
CA ALA A 86 -6.39 -26.11 3.47
C ALA A 86 -7.47 -27.00 2.84
N VAL A 87 -7.42 -28.33 3.04
CA VAL A 87 -8.48 -29.27 2.62
C VAL A 87 -9.80 -28.93 3.31
N ALA A 88 -9.77 -28.74 4.64
CA ALA A 88 -10.97 -28.43 5.43
C ALA A 88 -11.63 -27.11 5.01
N ALA A 89 -10.84 -26.07 4.73
CA ALA A 89 -11.34 -24.79 4.22
C ALA A 89 -12.01 -24.94 2.84
N LEU A 90 -11.41 -25.72 1.93
CA LEU A 90 -11.96 -25.96 0.60
C LEU A 90 -13.26 -26.78 0.62
N LEU A 91 -13.36 -27.78 1.51
CA LEU A 91 -14.58 -28.58 1.67
C LEU A 91 -15.75 -27.73 2.20
N ARG A 92 -15.49 -26.78 3.12
CA ARG A 92 -16.52 -25.82 3.58
C ARG A 92 -16.98 -24.90 2.45
N ALA A 93 -16.05 -24.42 1.61
CA ALA A 93 -16.38 -23.58 0.47
C ALA A 93 -17.18 -24.34 -0.62
N ALA A 94 -16.85 -25.61 -0.87
CA ALA A 94 -17.53 -26.45 -1.86
C ALA A 94 -18.91 -26.98 -1.41
N GLY A 95 -19.12 -27.16 -0.09
CA GLY A 95 -20.38 -27.69 0.45
C GLY A 95 -21.57 -26.73 0.38
N GLY A 96 -21.36 -25.45 0.04
CA GLY A 96 -22.38 -24.39 0.16
C GLY A 96 -23.53 -24.39 -0.86
N SER A 97 -23.68 -25.42 -1.70
CA SER A 97 -24.70 -25.42 -2.79
C SER A 97 -25.34 -26.78 -3.10
N GLN A 98 -25.40 -27.71 -2.15
CA GLN A 98 -26.28 -28.88 -2.26
C GLN A 98 -27.52 -28.72 -1.37
N ALA A 99 -28.60 -28.20 -1.97
CA ALA A 99 -29.91 -28.18 -1.36
C ALA A 99 -30.49 -29.61 -1.31
N ALA A 100 -30.28 -30.30 -0.20
CA ALA A 100 -30.94 -31.58 0.06
C ALA A 100 -32.45 -31.36 0.25
N GLY A 101 -33.27 -31.87 -0.67
CA GLY A 101 -34.72 -31.75 -0.59
C GLY A 101 -35.30 -32.51 0.59
N GLN A 102 -35.61 -31.81 1.69
CA GLN A 102 -36.33 -32.40 2.81
C GLN A 102 -37.83 -32.49 2.53
N LYS A 103 -38.37 -33.68 2.79
CA LYS A 103 -39.76 -34.07 2.53
C LYS A 103 -40.69 -33.39 3.54
N ALA A 104 -41.72 -32.68 3.08
CA ALA A 104 -42.61 -31.93 3.97
C ALA A 104 -43.46 -32.87 4.87
N PRO A 105 -43.60 -32.56 6.17
CA PRO A 105 -44.59 -33.20 7.05
C PRO A 105 -46.02 -32.69 6.77
N PRO A 106 -47.08 -33.46 7.09
CA PRO A 106 -48.46 -33.11 6.79
C PRO A 106 -49.03 -32.01 7.71
N ALA A 107 -50.06 -31.32 7.22
CA ALA A 107 -50.75 -30.26 7.96
C ALA A 107 -51.72 -30.81 9.03
N PRO A 108 -51.81 -30.20 10.23
CA PRO A 108 -52.85 -30.49 11.21
C PRO A 108 -54.18 -29.80 10.85
N THR A 109 -55.29 -30.47 11.14
CA THR A 109 -56.66 -29.99 10.85
C THR A 109 -57.21 -29.03 11.92
N ALA A 110 -58.14 -28.17 11.52
CA ALA A 110 -58.77 -27.17 12.39
C ALA A 110 -59.75 -27.75 13.44
N LYS A 111 -59.99 -26.99 14.51
CA LYS A 111 -61.18 -27.10 15.39
C LYS A 111 -61.64 -25.70 15.87
N ARG A 112 -62.83 -25.65 16.48
CA ARG A 112 -63.75 -24.48 16.53
C ARG A 112 -63.97 -23.96 17.97
N ALA A 113 -64.66 -22.80 18.07
CA ALA A 113 -65.19 -22.12 19.27
C ALA A 113 -64.17 -21.31 20.12
N GLY A 114 -64.56 -20.22 20.80
CA GLY A 114 -65.88 -19.57 20.84
C GLY A 114 -65.91 -18.21 21.58
N SER A 115 -66.98 -17.44 21.35
CA SER A 115 -67.34 -16.13 21.98
C SER A 115 -67.48 -16.21 23.52
N ALA A 116 -67.44 -15.13 24.33
CA ALA A 116 -67.29 -13.68 24.09
C ALA A 116 -66.43 -13.06 25.24
N THR A 117 -66.53 -11.86 25.85
CA THR A 117 -67.28 -10.56 25.84
C THR A 117 -66.50 -9.63 26.82
N ALA A 118 -66.57 -8.29 26.90
CA ALA A 118 -66.99 -7.16 26.06
C ALA A 118 -66.53 -5.83 26.78
N GLY A 119 -66.52 -4.67 26.11
CA GLY A 119 -66.22 -3.36 26.75
C GLY A 119 -65.80 -2.24 25.78
N GLU A 120 -66.38 -1.05 25.91
CA GLU A 120 -66.26 0.15 25.05
C GLU A 120 -66.39 1.43 25.91
N PRO A 121 -66.19 2.68 25.40
CA PRO A 121 -65.20 3.25 24.46
C PRO A 121 -64.60 4.55 25.11
N PRO A 122 -64.34 5.72 24.45
CA PRO A 122 -63.84 6.09 23.10
C PRO A 122 -62.42 6.78 23.21
N ALA A 123 -61.79 7.52 22.27
CA ALA A 123 -62.26 8.28 21.10
C ALA A 123 -61.20 8.68 20.02
N LYS A 124 -61.63 8.65 18.75
CA LYS A 124 -61.48 9.66 17.66
C LYS A 124 -60.10 10.33 17.34
N ARG A 125 -59.48 9.91 16.22
CA ARG A 125 -59.09 10.70 14.99
C ARG A 125 -58.29 9.77 14.05
N ALA A 126 -58.52 9.61 12.73
CA ALA A 126 -58.84 10.51 11.61
C ALA A 126 -57.63 11.39 11.17
N ARG A 127 -57.22 11.48 9.88
CA ARG A 127 -57.76 10.86 8.65
C ARG A 127 -56.71 10.82 7.50
N THR A 128 -56.97 9.96 6.52
CA THR A 128 -56.29 9.66 5.23
C THR A 128 -55.94 10.82 4.26
N SER A 129 -54.78 10.73 3.57
CA SER A 129 -54.61 10.73 2.09
C SER A 129 -53.11 10.64 1.69
N SER A 130 -52.57 10.11 0.57
CA SER A 130 -53.03 9.35 -0.63
C SER A 130 -52.85 10.00 -2.02
N GLY A 131 -51.60 10.06 -2.52
CA GLY A 131 -51.23 10.13 -3.95
C GLY A 131 -51.24 11.53 -4.63
N PRO A 132 -50.94 11.63 -5.95
CA PRO A 132 -50.55 10.56 -6.89
C PRO A 132 -49.22 10.83 -7.66
N VAL A 133 -48.96 10.02 -8.71
CA VAL A 133 -47.73 9.98 -9.52
C VAL A 133 -47.80 10.90 -10.75
N ALA A 134 -46.66 11.45 -11.20
CA ALA A 134 -46.50 11.97 -12.57
C ALA A 134 -45.06 11.78 -13.08
N ALA A 135 -44.91 11.30 -14.31
CA ALA A 135 -43.63 11.22 -15.03
C ALA A 135 -43.59 12.22 -16.18
N LYS A 136 -42.40 12.68 -16.59
CA LYS A 136 -42.24 13.45 -17.83
C LYS A 136 -40.86 13.27 -18.44
N ALA A 137 -40.81 13.19 -19.77
CA ALA A 137 -39.59 13.03 -20.55
C ALA A 137 -39.23 14.31 -21.33
N GLY A 138 -37.94 14.49 -21.61
CA GLY A 138 -37.39 15.41 -22.61
C GLY A 138 -36.02 14.87 -23.03
N ALA A 139 -35.73 14.54 -24.28
CA ALA A 139 -35.85 15.27 -25.56
C ALA A 139 -34.52 15.95 -25.94
N ARG A 140 -34.11 15.74 -27.21
CA ARG A 140 -32.80 16.15 -27.76
C ARG A 140 -32.71 17.65 -28.02
N VAL A 141 -31.51 18.22 -27.88
CA VAL A 141 -31.00 19.28 -28.77
C VAL A 141 -29.52 18.95 -29.11
N ALA A 142 -29.05 19.38 -30.28
CA ALA A 142 -27.68 19.18 -30.76
C ALA A 142 -27.11 20.49 -31.37
N ALA A 143 -25.88 20.43 -31.89
CA ALA A 143 -25.08 21.56 -32.41
C ALA A 143 -24.48 22.45 -31.29
N LYS A 144 -23.47 23.29 -31.54
CA LYS A 144 -22.90 23.72 -32.85
C LYS A 144 -21.39 23.98 -32.73
N ALA A 145 -20.62 23.62 -33.75
CA ALA A 145 -19.19 23.91 -33.81
C ALA A 145 -18.90 25.39 -34.09
N LYS A 146 -17.74 25.89 -33.63
CA LYS A 146 -17.11 27.11 -34.13
C LYS A 146 -15.59 27.07 -33.93
N ALA A 147 -14.86 26.81 -35.00
CA ALA A 147 -13.45 27.16 -35.08
C ALA A 147 -13.31 28.64 -35.49
N LYS A 148 -12.24 29.30 -35.07
CA LYS A 148 -11.75 30.54 -35.70
C LYS A 148 -10.22 30.59 -35.56
N ALA A 149 -9.54 31.19 -36.53
CA ALA A 149 -8.08 31.15 -36.68
C ALA A 149 -7.51 32.53 -37.08
N ARG A 150 -6.16 32.59 -37.19
CA ARG A 150 -5.28 33.65 -37.74
C ARG A 150 -4.95 34.88 -36.87
N GLY A 151 -3.73 35.40 -37.09
CA GLY A 151 -3.13 36.62 -36.52
C GLY A 151 -1.88 36.34 -35.67
N THR A 152 -0.63 36.16 -36.13
CA THR A 152 0.29 36.80 -37.12
C THR A 152 0.98 38.10 -36.67
N ALA A 153 2.27 38.24 -37.07
CA ALA A 153 3.28 39.26 -36.68
C ALA A 153 3.76 39.12 -35.21
N ALA A 154 5.05 38.99 -34.85
CA ALA A 154 6.36 39.30 -35.45
C ALA A 154 6.86 40.75 -35.27
N ALA A 155 7.87 40.91 -34.40
CA ALA A 155 8.73 42.08 -34.31
C ALA A 155 10.17 41.59 -34.00
N ARG A 156 11.17 42.08 -34.76
CA ARG A 156 12.60 41.86 -34.49
C ARG A 156 13.10 42.88 -33.47
N GLY A 157 14.11 42.51 -32.69
CA GLY A 157 14.88 43.42 -31.84
C GLY A 157 16.27 42.84 -31.58
N GLU A 158 17.25 43.28 -32.35
CA GLU A 158 18.65 42.82 -32.29
C GLU A 158 19.59 44.05 -32.29
N ALA A 159 20.87 43.84 -31.97
CA ALA A 159 21.96 44.82 -31.90
C ALA A 159 22.06 45.72 -30.64
N THR A 160 22.96 45.27 -29.76
CA THR A 160 23.95 46.07 -28.98
C THR A 160 24.79 47.03 -29.87
N PRO A 161 25.79 47.85 -29.42
CA PRO A 161 26.46 47.88 -28.09
C PRO A 161 26.84 49.29 -27.53
N LYS A 162 27.28 49.34 -26.26
CA LYS A 162 28.67 49.73 -25.88
C LYS A 162 28.94 49.74 -24.37
N ALA A 163 30.20 49.50 -24.03
CA ALA A 163 30.71 49.39 -22.66
C ALA A 163 30.91 50.74 -21.96
N LYS A 164 30.95 50.69 -20.61
CA LYS A 164 31.92 51.46 -19.81
C LYS A 164 32.36 50.64 -18.60
N ALA A 165 33.67 50.50 -18.42
CA ALA A 165 34.24 49.74 -17.32
C ALA A 165 34.39 50.62 -16.06
N LYS A 166 34.31 49.99 -14.88
CA LYS A 166 35.06 50.44 -13.71
C LYS A 166 35.40 49.24 -12.82
N ALA A 167 36.68 49.01 -12.57
CA ALA A 167 37.15 47.93 -11.72
C ALA A 167 36.87 48.22 -10.24
N ARG A 168 36.61 47.18 -9.44
CA ARG A 168 36.80 47.26 -7.99
C ARG A 168 37.21 45.91 -7.38
N ALA A 169 38.39 45.91 -6.77
CA ALA A 169 38.89 45.00 -5.74
C ALA A 169 38.63 43.49 -5.88
N GLN A 170 39.71 42.74 -6.16
CA GLN A 170 39.85 41.36 -5.73
C GLN A 170 39.83 41.29 -4.19
N ALA A 171 38.68 41.03 -3.58
CA ALA A 171 38.57 40.83 -2.14
C ALA A 171 38.96 39.39 -1.78
N LYS A 172 40.09 39.22 -1.09
CA LYS A 172 40.56 37.91 -0.60
C LYS A 172 39.57 37.33 0.42
N SER A 173 38.74 36.38 0.03
CA SER A 173 37.97 35.51 0.95
C SER A 173 38.74 34.21 1.27
N GLY A 174 40.01 34.37 1.67
CA GLY A 174 40.87 33.28 2.16
C GLY A 174 40.44 32.78 3.54
N ILE A 175 39.18 32.33 3.67
CA ILE A 175 38.66 31.70 4.89
C ILE A 175 38.95 30.20 4.80
N SER A 176 40.24 29.87 4.97
CA SER A 176 40.65 28.54 5.41
C SER A 176 40.24 28.37 6.88
N ALA A 177 38.93 28.29 7.13
CA ALA A 177 38.39 27.90 8.41
C ALA A 177 38.81 26.46 8.68
N ALA A 178 39.91 26.29 9.40
CA ALA A 178 40.31 25.02 9.96
C ALA A 178 39.12 24.51 10.80
N ALA A 179 38.39 23.51 10.26
CA ALA A 179 37.26 22.94 10.95
C ALA A 179 37.75 22.44 12.32
N PRO A 180 37.12 22.86 13.44
CA PRO A 180 37.59 22.45 14.76
C PRO A 180 37.57 20.93 14.81
N ALA A 181 38.74 20.34 15.07
CA ALA A 181 38.94 18.90 15.14
C ALA A 181 38.25 18.36 16.40
N LEU A 182 36.92 18.28 16.32
CA LEU A 182 36.05 17.70 17.34
C LEU A 182 36.37 16.21 17.45
N GLY A 183 37.32 15.90 18.32
CA GLY A 183 37.79 14.56 18.67
C GLY A 183 36.70 13.73 19.36
N THR A 184 35.60 13.44 18.67
CA THR A 184 34.62 12.47 19.11
C THR A 184 35.21 11.07 18.98
N ALA A 185 35.83 10.61 20.07
CA ALA A 185 36.14 9.21 20.31
C ALA A 185 34.85 8.39 20.12
N SER A 186 34.68 7.87 18.91
CA SER A 186 33.43 7.24 18.50
C SER A 186 33.33 5.88 19.21
N PRO A 187 32.31 5.64 20.05
CA PRO A 187 32.20 4.38 20.78
C PRO A 187 32.09 3.24 19.77
N LYS A 188 33.04 2.29 19.82
CA LYS A 188 33.16 1.18 18.85
C LYS A 188 32.02 0.15 18.89
N GLY A 189 30.99 0.36 19.70
CA GLY A 189 29.77 -0.42 19.67
C GLY A 189 28.83 0.04 18.56
N LYS A 190 28.32 -0.90 17.75
CA LYS A 190 27.17 -0.62 16.86
C LYS A 190 26.00 -0.18 17.74
N ALA A 191 25.57 1.08 17.61
CA ALA A 191 24.53 1.69 18.44
C ALA A 191 23.12 1.15 18.09
N ALA A 192 22.87 -0.11 18.47
CA ALA A 192 21.55 -0.72 18.42
C ALA A 192 20.55 0.11 19.24
N ILE A 193 19.32 0.24 18.74
CA ILE A 193 18.24 0.92 19.47
C ILE A 193 17.92 0.06 20.69
N SER A 194 17.99 0.63 21.91
CA SER A 194 17.64 -0.13 23.11
C SER A 194 16.14 -0.46 23.13
N ALA A 195 15.75 -1.53 23.82
CA ALA A 195 14.32 -1.86 23.97
C ALA A 195 13.51 -0.71 24.62
N LYS A 196 14.15 0.06 25.53
CA LYS A 196 13.56 1.26 26.14
C LYS A 196 13.31 2.37 25.12
N ASP A 197 14.18 2.51 24.13
CA ASP A 197 14.08 3.52 23.07
C ASP A 197 13.04 3.15 22.01
N LEU A 198 12.89 1.87 21.68
CA LEU A 198 11.77 1.37 20.88
C LEU A 198 10.43 1.59 21.59
N ALA A 199 10.35 1.36 22.91
CA ALA A 199 9.14 1.61 23.69
C ALA A 199 8.74 3.10 23.70
N LYS A 200 9.69 4.02 23.90
CA LYS A 200 9.45 5.48 23.78
C LYS A 200 8.91 5.85 22.39
N PHE A 201 9.53 5.31 21.34
CA PHE A 201 9.14 5.58 19.96
C PHE A 201 7.70 5.12 19.66
N GLU A 202 7.33 3.89 20.04
CA GLU A 202 5.97 3.37 19.83
C GLU A 202 4.91 4.13 20.64
N ALA A 203 5.22 4.54 21.87
CA ALA A 203 4.33 5.39 22.67
C ALA A 203 4.09 6.76 22.01
N LEU A 204 5.15 7.46 21.60
CA LEU A 204 5.04 8.75 20.90
C LEU A 204 4.32 8.62 19.55
N LYS A 205 4.54 7.52 18.82
CA LYS A 205 3.85 7.18 17.58
C LYS A 205 2.34 7.00 17.78
N GLN A 206 1.89 6.44 18.91
CA GLN A 206 0.47 6.45 19.28
C GLN A 206 -0.04 7.88 19.51
N THR A 207 0.67 8.69 20.32
CA THR A 207 0.30 10.10 20.59
C THR A 207 0.16 10.94 19.32
N PHE A 208 1.10 10.81 18.37
CA PHE A 208 1.07 11.52 17.09
C PHE A 208 0.05 10.95 16.09
N SER A 209 -0.43 9.71 16.28
CA SER A 209 -1.37 9.08 15.33
C SER A 209 -2.74 9.78 15.25
N SER A 210 -3.18 10.42 16.34
CA SER A 210 -4.43 11.18 16.42
C SER A 210 -4.33 12.57 15.74
N TRP A 211 -3.13 13.12 15.58
CA TRP A 211 -2.94 14.48 15.06
C TRP A 211 -3.33 14.60 13.57
N SER A 212 -3.68 15.82 13.13
CA SER A 212 -3.94 16.08 11.70
C SER A 212 -2.65 16.01 10.88
N GLY A 213 -2.76 15.68 9.59
CA GLY A 213 -1.61 15.65 8.68
C GLY A 213 -0.91 17.00 8.55
N GLU A 214 -1.63 18.10 8.78
CA GLU A 214 -1.11 19.47 8.75
C GLU A 214 -0.32 19.81 10.02
N LYS A 215 -0.84 19.48 11.21
CA LYS A 215 -0.12 19.68 12.48
C LYS A 215 1.21 18.90 12.50
N LEU A 216 1.21 17.68 11.96
CA LEU A 216 2.43 16.88 11.77
C LEU A 216 3.41 17.57 10.79
N LYS A 217 2.93 18.06 9.63
CA LYS A 217 3.76 18.81 8.66
C LYS A 217 4.29 20.14 9.22
N ALA A 218 3.57 20.80 10.13
CA ALA A 218 3.99 22.02 10.80
C ALA A 218 5.12 21.76 11.82
N LEU A 219 4.95 20.77 12.70
CA LEU A 219 5.98 20.33 13.65
C LEU A 219 7.27 19.89 12.91
N LEU A 220 7.12 19.17 11.79
CA LEU A 220 8.24 18.80 10.92
C LEU A 220 8.86 20.00 10.18
N LYS A 221 8.12 21.10 9.94
CA LYS A 221 8.68 22.35 9.40
C LYS A 221 9.57 23.03 10.44
N ALA A 222 9.10 23.15 11.68
CA ALA A 222 9.84 23.79 12.78
C ALA A 222 11.17 23.07 13.10
N ASN A 223 11.19 21.74 12.95
CA ASN A 223 12.38 20.91 13.17
C ASN A 223 13.24 20.69 11.90
N ASP A 224 12.99 21.46 10.82
CA ASP A 224 13.64 21.36 9.50
C ASP A 224 13.68 19.93 8.90
N GLN A 225 12.65 19.12 9.14
CA GLN A 225 12.55 17.76 8.62
C GLN A 225 11.84 17.69 7.25
N SER A 226 11.80 16.48 6.67
CA SER A 226 11.10 16.22 5.41
C SER A 226 9.58 16.10 5.65
N ARG A 227 8.79 16.98 5.02
CA ARG A 227 7.32 17.04 5.13
C ARG A 227 6.56 16.12 4.15
N SER A 228 7.26 15.26 3.39
CA SER A 228 6.67 14.33 2.42
C SER A 228 6.46 12.92 2.99
N GLY A 229 5.57 12.14 2.36
CA GLY A 229 5.14 10.81 2.80
C GLY A 229 3.65 10.75 3.16
N ASN A 230 3.14 9.55 3.40
CA ASN A 230 1.77 9.34 3.91
C ASN A 230 1.67 9.75 5.40
N LYS A 231 0.46 9.76 5.98
CA LYS A 231 0.28 10.12 7.41
C LYS A 231 1.17 9.28 8.33
N ALA A 232 1.29 7.98 8.07
CA ALA A 232 2.06 7.06 8.91
C ALA A 232 3.58 7.34 8.90
N VAL A 233 4.16 7.68 7.74
CA VAL A 233 5.55 8.16 7.61
C VAL A 233 5.75 9.48 8.37
N LEU A 234 4.78 10.40 8.32
CA LEU A 234 4.86 11.68 9.05
C LEU A 234 4.78 11.48 10.56
N VAL A 235 3.87 10.63 11.05
CA VAL A 235 3.75 10.24 12.47
C VAL A 235 5.06 9.66 12.99
N ALA A 236 5.65 8.70 12.26
CA ALA A 236 6.90 8.07 12.67
C ALA A 236 8.11 9.04 12.62
N LYS A 237 8.16 10.01 11.69
CA LYS A 237 9.17 11.08 11.71
C LYS A 237 9.04 11.97 12.95
N CYS A 238 7.81 12.33 13.36
CA CYS A 238 7.58 13.08 14.58
C CYS A 238 7.96 12.27 15.84
N ALA A 239 7.66 10.97 15.86
CA ALA A 239 8.00 10.09 16.98
C ALA A 239 9.52 9.88 17.15
N ASP A 240 10.26 9.60 16.07
CA ASP A 240 11.73 9.49 16.10
C ASP A 240 12.39 10.84 16.47
N GLY A 241 11.85 11.95 15.95
CA GLY A 241 12.28 13.30 16.31
C GLY A 241 12.09 13.63 17.79
N ALA A 242 10.90 13.39 18.34
CA ALA A 242 10.60 13.65 19.75
C ALA A 242 11.30 12.66 20.71
N ALA A 243 11.56 11.42 20.28
CA ALA A 243 12.25 10.42 21.10
C ALA A 243 13.77 10.65 21.20
N PHE A 244 14.40 11.19 20.14
CA PHE A 244 15.87 11.20 20.01
C PHE A 244 16.49 12.56 19.67
N GLY A 245 15.68 13.59 19.38
CA GLY A 245 16.13 14.88 18.84
C GLY A 245 16.00 14.98 17.32
N LYS A 246 16.02 16.20 16.78
CA LYS A 246 15.94 16.45 15.32
C LYS A 246 17.22 15.99 14.62
N LEU A 247 17.07 15.48 13.40
CA LEU A 247 18.20 15.11 12.54
C LEU A 247 18.82 16.37 11.91
N PRO A 248 20.15 16.52 11.92
CA PRO A 248 20.83 17.63 11.25
C PRO A 248 20.79 17.47 9.72
N ARG A 249 21.29 18.47 9.00
CA ARG A 249 21.59 18.37 7.57
C ARG A 249 22.74 17.38 7.31
N CYS A 250 22.79 16.84 6.10
CA CYS A 250 23.82 15.88 5.69
C CYS A 250 25.21 16.53 5.69
N PRO A 251 26.20 16.00 6.45
CA PRO A 251 27.52 16.60 6.57
C PRO A 251 28.41 16.44 5.31
N LYS A 252 27.95 15.70 4.29
CA LYS A 252 28.65 15.55 2.99
C LYS A 252 28.20 16.56 1.94
N CYS A 253 26.91 16.92 1.90
CA CYS A 253 26.34 17.76 0.84
C CYS A 253 25.58 19.00 1.32
N PHE A 254 25.37 19.15 2.64
CA PHE A 254 24.75 20.29 3.34
C PHE A 254 23.29 20.63 2.98
N GLY A 255 22.89 20.61 1.71
CA GLY A 255 21.48 20.71 1.29
C GLY A 255 20.64 19.48 1.69
N GLY A 256 21.21 18.28 1.55
CA GLY A 256 20.47 17.02 1.73
C GLY A 256 19.95 16.78 3.15
N LYS A 257 18.70 16.33 3.27
CA LYS A 257 18.08 15.95 4.54
C LYS A 257 18.30 14.47 4.85
N ILE A 258 18.71 14.16 6.08
CA ILE A 258 18.96 12.79 6.53
C ILE A 258 17.62 12.04 6.70
N LYS A 259 17.57 10.80 6.21
CA LYS A 259 16.51 9.82 6.45
C LYS A 259 17.04 8.73 7.39
N PHE A 260 16.15 8.04 8.09
CA PHE A 260 16.49 6.92 8.97
C PHE A 260 15.79 5.62 8.54
N ARG A 261 16.39 4.50 8.92
CA ARG A 261 15.86 3.14 8.84
C ARG A 261 15.54 2.63 10.25
N LEU A 262 14.57 1.75 10.36
CA LEU A 262 14.20 1.08 11.61
C LEU A 262 14.60 -0.41 11.54
N PRO A 263 14.99 -1.04 12.67
CA PRO A 263 15.22 -2.47 12.70
C PRO A 263 13.90 -3.23 12.51
N GLY A 264 13.90 -4.20 11.59
CA GLY A 264 12.86 -5.23 11.49
C GLY A 264 13.01 -6.32 12.55
N ALA A 265 12.03 -7.21 12.64
CA ALA A 265 12.06 -8.36 13.56
C ALA A 265 13.16 -9.40 13.20
N ASP A 266 13.64 -9.34 11.96
CA ASP A 266 14.79 -10.06 11.40
C ASP A 266 16.14 -9.35 11.66
N GLY A 267 16.12 -8.18 12.31
CA GLY A 267 17.29 -7.31 12.49
C GLY A 267 17.70 -6.53 11.25
N SER A 268 16.99 -6.64 10.11
CA SER A 268 17.32 -5.88 8.91
C SER A 268 16.94 -4.41 9.06
N LEU A 269 17.69 -3.50 8.43
CA LEU A 269 17.41 -2.07 8.48
C LEU A 269 16.44 -1.69 7.35
N LEU A 270 15.15 -1.66 7.68
CA LEU A 270 14.06 -1.39 6.75
C LEU A 270 13.80 0.12 6.63
N SER A 271 13.53 0.59 5.41
CA SER A 271 13.14 1.98 5.20
C SER A 271 11.74 2.25 5.76
N LEU A 272 11.51 3.47 6.22
CA LEU A 272 10.21 3.86 6.77
C LEU A 272 9.07 3.80 5.73
N PHE A 273 9.40 3.95 4.43
CA PHE A 273 8.46 3.80 3.32
C PHE A 273 8.14 2.34 2.99
N ARG A 274 9.09 1.40 3.19
CA ARG A 274 8.85 -0.04 3.07
C ARG A 274 8.00 -0.57 4.24
N LEU A 275 8.20 -0.05 5.45
CA LEU A 275 7.42 -0.40 6.64
C LEU A 275 5.98 0.16 6.63
N MET A 276 5.82 1.47 6.45
CA MET A 276 4.52 2.14 6.59
C MET A 276 3.74 2.25 5.27
N GLY A 277 4.24 1.62 4.20
CA GLY A 277 3.72 1.71 2.84
C GLY A 277 3.91 3.08 2.17
N GLY A 278 3.77 3.11 0.85
CA GLY A 278 3.76 4.35 0.06
C GLY A 278 5.00 4.63 -0.79
N ALA A 279 5.99 3.72 -0.85
CA ALA A 279 6.96 3.71 -1.93
C ALA A 279 6.28 3.27 -3.24
N TYR A 280 6.17 4.19 -4.19
CA TYR A 280 5.73 3.94 -5.57
C TYR A 280 6.92 4.20 -6.52
N GLY A 281 7.07 3.37 -7.56
CA GLY A 281 8.18 3.48 -8.50
C GLY A 281 9.53 3.00 -7.97
N GLN A 282 10.60 3.52 -8.57
CA GLN A 282 11.97 2.99 -8.54
C GLN A 282 12.61 2.94 -7.14
N ASP A 283 12.27 3.89 -6.24
CA ASP A 283 12.63 3.88 -4.81
C ASP A 283 12.35 2.53 -4.12
N LYS A 284 11.35 1.78 -4.60
CA LYS A 284 10.96 0.47 -4.05
C LYS A 284 11.85 -0.67 -4.56
N GLU A 285 12.44 -0.54 -5.74
CA GLU A 285 13.25 -1.58 -6.39
C GLU A 285 14.68 -1.57 -5.83
N ASP A 286 15.26 -0.39 -5.64
CA ASP A 286 16.50 -0.21 -4.88
C ASP A 286 16.39 -0.73 -3.43
N ASP A 287 15.19 -0.68 -2.84
CA ASP A 287 14.93 -1.21 -1.50
C ASP A 287 14.74 -2.74 -1.42
N GLN A 288 14.78 -3.47 -2.57
CA GLN A 288 14.56 -4.93 -2.62
C GLN A 288 15.84 -5.77 -2.78
N GLY A 289 16.97 -5.21 -3.22
CA GLY A 289 18.21 -5.97 -3.39
C GLY A 289 18.80 -6.50 -2.07
N GLU A 290 18.68 -7.81 -1.82
CA GLU A 290 19.02 -8.45 -0.54
C GLU A 290 20.50 -8.32 -0.16
N GLU A 291 21.40 -8.46 -1.13
CA GLU A 291 22.85 -8.33 -0.94
C GLU A 291 23.22 -6.94 -0.36
N LYS A 292 22.61 -5.89 -0.91
CA LYS A 292 22.72 -4.51 -0.42
C LYS A 292 22.03 -4.28 0.93
N LEU A 293 21.38 -5.25 1.58
CA LEU A 293 20.80 -5.05 2.92
C LEU A 293 21.86 -5.06 4.04
N LYS A 294 22.92 -5.85 3.88
CA LYS A 294 23.95 -6.06 4.93
C LYS A 294 24.82 -4.82 5.19
N GLU A 295 25.00 -3.97 4.18
CA GLU A 295 25.83 -2.76 4.24
C GLU A 295 25.05 -1.48 4.61
N ARG A 296 23.71 -1.55 4.66
CA ARG A 296 22.86 -0.40 4.97
C ARG A 296 23.06 0.04 6.40
N LYS A 297 23.46 1.30 6.56
CA LYS A 297 23.56 1.94 7.87
C LYS A 297 22.21 2.51 8.30
N ARG A 298 22.05 2.81 9.59
CA ARG A 298 20.78 3.31 10.17
C ARG A 298 20.32 4.64 9.54
N PHE A 299 21.25 5.54 9.23
CA PHE A 299 20.98 6.86 8.68
C PHE A 299 21.57 6.99 7.27
N TYR A 300 20.85 7.68 6.39
CA TYR A 300 21.24 7.86 4.99
C TYR A 300 20.77 9.20 4.42
N CYS A 301 21.54 9.78 3.51
CA CYS A 301 21.08 10.86 2.65
C CYS A 301 20.48 10.28 1.35
N THR A 302 19.73 11.10 0.60
CA THR A 302 19.32 10.79 -0.79
C THR A 302 19.48 12.01 -1.70
N GLY A 303 20.50 12.84 -1.43
CA GLY A 303 20.73 14.08 -2.17
C GLY A 303 19.82 15.25 -1.77
N PHE A 304 19.85 16.26 -2.63
CA PHE A 304 18.97 17.44 -2.63
C PHE A 304 18.63 17.82 -4.08
N PHE A 305 17.89 18.91 -4.27
CA PHE A 305 17.70 19.53 -5.58
C PHE A 305 18.35 20.91 -5.56
N ASP A 306 19.09 21.24 -6.61
CA ASP A 306 19.82 22.49 -6.82
C ASP A 306 19.49 22.96 -8.24
N ASP A 307 18.87 24.13 -8.39
CA ASP A 307 18.31 24.65 -9.65
C ASP A 307 17.60 23.59 -10.52
N ASP A 308 16.64 22.90 -9.90
CA ASP A 308 15.85 21.74 -10.40
C ASP A 308 16.64 20.46 -10.76
N GLU A 309 17.97 20.45 -10.71
CA GLU A 309 18.79 19.23 -10.86
C GLU A 309 18.89 18.45 -9.54
N LYS A 310 18.72 17.12 -9.61
CA LYS A 310 18.79 16.21 -8.46
C LYS A 310 20.24 15.84 -8.11
N GLN A 311 20.89 16.68 -7.30
CA GLN A 311 22.23 16.40 -6.77
C GLN A 311 22.23 15.21 -5.79
N GLU A 312 22.63 14.03 -6.27
CA GLU A 312 22.63 12.79 -5.49
C GLU A 312 23.68 12.76 -4.37
N CYS A 313 23.36 12.12 -3.24
CA CYS A 313 24.32 11.96 -2.15
C CYS A 313 24.19 10.58 -1.49
N ASN A 314 25.28 9.81 -1.57
CA ASN A 314 25.42 8.44 -1.06
C ASN A 314 25.88 8.34 0.41
N TRP A 315 25.84 9.44 1.16
CA TRP A 315 26.28 9.46 2.56
C TRP A 315 25.40 8.57 3.45
N GLN A 316 26.02 7.74 4.30
CA GLN A 316 25.35 6.85 5.24
C GLN A 316 26.14 6.76 6.56
N ALA A 317 25.45 6.65 7.70
CA ALA A 317 26.05 6.56 9.04
C ALA A 317 25.20 5.71 10.00
N ASP A 318 25.84 5.07 10.98
CA ASP A 318 25.17 4.22 11.97
C ASP A 318 24.67 5.02 13.18
N SER A 319 25.35 6.13 13.47
CA SER A 319 25.01 7.12 14.49
C SER A 319 25.09 8.54 13.90
N VAL A 320 24.32 9.47 14.46
CA VAL A 320 24.30 10.89 14.05
C VAL A 320 24.13 11.73 15.31
N LYS A 321 24.92 12.81 15.46
CA LYS A 321 24.71 13.80 16.51
C LYS A 321 23.40 14.54 16.21
N ARG A 322 22.37 14.29 17.03
CA ARG A 322 21.08 14.98 16.94
C ARG A 322 21.10 16.26 17.77
N GLU A 323 20.26 17.21 17.38
CA GLU A 323 19.99 18.44 18.12
C GLU A 323 18.67 18.30 18.91
N ALA A 324 18.43 19.19 19.88
CA ALA A 324 17.16 19.19 20.63
C ALA A 324 15.95 19.31 19.70
N TRP A 325 14.89 18.56 20.01
CA TRP A 325 13.61 18.63 19.30
C TRP A 325 12.81 19.83 19.79
N VAL A 326 12.33 20.65 18.86
CA VAL A 326 11.46 21.79 19.15
C VAL A 326 10.03 21.29 19.24
N SER A 327 9.49 21.22 20.46
CA SER A 327 8.06 21.04 20.71
C SER A 327 7.30 22.35 20.47
N THR A 328 6.41 22.35 19.48
CA THR A 328 5.44 23.41 19.18
C THR A 328 4.06 23.09 19.75
#